data_AF-A0A2V7S5V2-F1
#
_entry.id   AF-A0A2V7S5V2-F1
#
_cell.length_a   1.000
_cell.length_b   1.000
_cell.length_c   1.000
_cell.angle_alpha   90.00
_cell.angle_beta   90.00
_cell.angle_gamma   90.00
#
_symmetry.space_group_name_H-M   'P 1'
#
loop_
_entity.id
_entity.type
_entity.pdbx_description
1 polymer ?
#
loop_
_entity_poly.entity_id
_entity_poly.type
_entity_poly.pdbx_seq_one_letter_code
_entity_poly.pdbx_strand_id
1 'polypeptide(L)'
;MTLTQLRNTVIALIVAVGNSAAAQAGVQTSVPARKIDSLLSRMTLEEKLGQLNLLSFDDRSTPAQLDLVRRGLVGGFLNLTGATATREAQHVAVTESRLRIPLLLGYDVIHGYRTTFPIPLAEASTWDPAAAQAAAHVAAVEAAAAGVNWTFAPMVDIARDPRWGRIAEGSGEDPYLGSVMAAAWVHGFQGADLRASDAVLATPKHFAAYGGAEGGRDYNTVDVSERTLRETYLPPFRAAVDAGAGSIMTSFNEIAGLPSTANRWLVTTLLRGEWKLRGMVVSDWTSIDELRAHGVAGSRAEAGRLALEAGVDMDMVSRIYLDDLPAFVRAGRIPVATVDAAVRRVLQAKVALGLFDDPYHGATVERERATSLAPQHRELARRVAREAIVLLKNDTNLLPLDTTRHTLAVIGPLADDKVAVLGP
;
A
#
# COMPACT_ATOMS: atom_id res chain seq x y z
N MET A 1 -18.40 -19.06 -68.44
CA MET A 1 -19.73 -19.35 -69.04
C MET A 1 -20.21 -20.62 -68.38
N THR A 2 -21.24 -20.66 -67.53
CA THR A 2 -22.56 -20.01 -67.59
C THR A 2 -23.11 -19.70 -66.18
N LEU A 3 -23.90 -18.63 -66.12
CA LEU A 3 -24.67 -18.13 -64.97
C LEU A 3 -25.88 -19.02 -64.62
N THR A 4 -26.45 -18.75 -63.43
CA THR A 4 -27.78 -19.03 -62.83
C THR A 4 -27.74 -20.11 -61.73
N GLN A 5 -28.25 -19.93 -60.49
CA GLN A 5 -29.28 -19.03 -59.96
C GLN A 5 -29.23 -18.96 -58.41
N LEU A 6 -29.53 -17.78 -57.86
CA LEU A 6 -30.12 -17.42 -56.55
C LEU A 6 -30.08 -18.41 -55.36
N ARG A 7 -29.54 -17.92 -54.23
CA ARG A 7 -30.38 -17.58 -53.06
C ARG A 7 -29.67 -16.64 -52.08
N ASN A 8 -30.35 -15.52 -51.83
CA ASN A 8 -29.97 -14.46 -50.90
C ASN A 8 -30.07 -14.95 -49.45
N THR A 9 -29.00 -14.78 -48.69
CA THR A 9 -29.07 -14.67 -47.22
C THR A 9 -28.27 -13.45 -46.82
N VAL A 10 -28.94 -12.31 -46.74
CA VAL A 10 -28.40 -11.09 -46.12
C VAL A 10 -28.42 -11.33 -44.62
N ILE A 11 -27.26 -11.68 -44.06
CA ILE A 11 -27.05 -11.60 -42.61
C ILE A 11 -26.86 -10.12 -42.29
N ALA A 12 -27.91 -9.50 -41.75
CA ALA A 12 -27.83 -8.17 -41.18
C ALA A 12 -26.91 -8.23 -39.96
N LEU A 13 -25.71 -7.67 -40.12
CA LEU A 13 -24.79 -7.40 -39.01
C LEU A 13 -25.38 -6.22 -38.22
N ILE A 14 -26.14 -6.52 -37.16
CA ILE A 14 -26.54 -5.52 -36.16
C ILE A 14 -25.26 -5.14 -35.43
N VAL A 15 -24.71 -3.98 -35.78
CA VAL A 15 -23.73 -3.28 -34.97
C VAL A 15 -24.47 -2.81 -33.71
N ALA A 16 -24.41 -3.63 -32.65
CA ALA A 16 -24.75 -3.18 -31.33
C ALA A 16 -23.71 -2.13 -30.91
N VAL A 17 -24.06 -0.87 -31.09
CA VAL A 17 -23.41 0.25 -30.41
C VAL A 17 -23.66 0.02 -28.92
N GLY A 18 -22.73 -0.68 -28.28
CA GLY A 18 -22.71 -0.83 -26.83
C GLY A 18 -22.56 0.56 -26.24
N ASN A 19 -23.66 1.08 -25.68
CA ASN A 19 -23.65 2.24 -24.82
C ASN A 19 -22.56 2.03 -23.77
N SER A 20 -21.49 2.81 -23.89
CA SER A 20 -20.51 3.01 -22.85
C SER A 20 -21.27 3.62 -21.69
N ALA A 21 -21.73 2.77 -20.77
CA ALA A 21 -22.15 3.22 -19.46
C ALA A 21 -20.91 3.83 -18.83
N ALA A 22 -20.82 5.16 -18.88
CA ALA A 22 -19.90 5.92 -18.07
C ALA A 22 -20.04 5.37 -16.65
N ALA A 23 -18.98 4.74 -16.17
CA ALA A 23 -18.86 4.34 -14.78
C ALA A 23 -19.15 5.60 -13.96
N GLN A 24 -20.32 5.64 -13.33
CA GLN A 24 -20.63 6.65 -12.34
C GLN A 24 -19.55 6.52 -11.28
N ALA A 25 -18.66 7.52 -11.23
CA ALA A 25 -17.72 7.68 -10.15
C ALA A 25 -18.49 7.49 -8.85
N GLY A 26 -18.15 6.42 -8.12
CA GLY A 26 -18.80 6.04 -6.88
C GLY A 26 -18.89 7.27 -6.00
N VAL A 27 -20.12 7.64 -5.64
CA VAL A 27 -20.39 8.64 -4.62
C VAL A 27 -19.84 8.04 -3.32
N GLN A 28 -18.58 8.36 -3.01
CA GLN A 28 -17.99 8.14 -1.70
C GLN A 28 -18.90 8.84 -0.70
N THR A 29 -19.68 8.05 0.04
CA THR A 29 -20.55 8.52 1.11
C THR A 29 -19.68 9.03 2.24
N SER A 30 -19.30 10.30 2.14
CA SER A 30 -18.60 11.00 3.20
C SER A 30 -19.44 10.91 4.47
N VAL A 31 -18.86 10.42 5.56
CA VAL A 31 -19.21 11.00 6.86
C VAL A 31 -19.10 12.52 6.67
N PRO A 32 -20.17 13.31 6.92
CA PRO A 32 -20.16 14.72 6.54
C PRO A 32 -18.93 15.39 7.15
N ALA A 33 -18.15 16.17 6.38
CA ALA A 33 -16.95 16.87 6.84
C ALA A 33 -17.12 17.54 8.22
N ARG A 34 -18.36 17.98 8.52
CA ARG A 34 -18.82 18.45 9.82
C ARG A 34 -18.49 17.54 11.02
N LYS A 35 -18.53 16.19 10.89
CA LYS A 35 -18.16 15.28 11.99
C LYS A 35 -16.65 15.29 12.26
N ILE A 36 -15.82 15.36 11.22
CA ILE A 36 -14.35 15.43 11.38
C ILE A 36 -13.95 16.77 11.99
N ASP A 37 -14.49 17.88 11.51
CA ASP A 37 -14.20 19.20 12.08
C ASP A 37 -14.69 19.32 13.53
N SER A 38 -15.84 18.72 13.87
CA SER A 38 -16.32 18.64 15.25
C SER A 38 -15.45 17.75 16.14
N LEU A 39 -14.83 16.70 15.60
CA LEU A 39 -13.90 15.86 16.35
C LEU A 39 -12.60 16.62 16.59
N LEU A 40 -12.03 17.23 15.54
CA LEU A 40 -10.81 18.05 15.60
C LEU A 40 -10.91 19.19 16.62
N SER A 41 -12.06 19.86 16.70
CA SER A 41 -12.25 20.97 17.65
C SER A 41 -12.31 20.52 19.11
N ARG A 42 -12.56 19.23 19.37
CA ARG A 42 -12.60 18.65 20.71
C ARG A 42 -11.27 18.03 21.14
N MET A 43 -10.32 17.88 20.22
CA MET A 43 -9.02 17.25 20.49
C MET A 43 -8.04 18.22 21.15
N THR A 44 -7.27 17.73 22.11
CA THR A 44 -6.07 18.43 22.60
C THR A 44 -4.96 18.36 21.56
N LEU A 45 -3.89 19.13 21.75
CA LEU A 45 -2.71 19.06 20.88
C LEU A 45 -2.07 17.66 20.91
N GLU A 46 -2.01 17.04 22.08
CA GLU A 46 -1.42 15.72 22.28
C GLU A 46 -2.24 14.62 21.61
N GLU A 47 -3.57 14.70 21.64
CA GLU A 47 -4.42 13.77 20.90
C GLU A 47 -4.31 13.98 19.39
N LYS A 48 -4.14 15.23 18.94
CA LYS A 48 -3.89 15.54 17.52
C LYS A 48 -2.59 14.90 17.06
N LEU A 49 -1.49 15.16 17.75
CA LEU A 49 -0.18 14.54 17.44
C LEU A 49 -0.21 13.02 17.65
N GLY A 50 -1.01 12.54 18.60
CA GLY A 50 -1.31 11.13 18.81
C GLY A 50 -1.89 10.46 17.58
N GLN A 51 -2.83 11.11 16.87
CA GLN A 51 -3.36 10.59 15.60
C GLN A 51 -2.31 10.45 14.51
N LEU A 52 -1.21 11.19 14.59
CA LEU A 52 -0.14 11.15 13.61
C LEU A 52 0.96 10.14 13.96
N ASN A 53 0.83 9.43 15.09
CA ASN A 53 1.82 8.48 15.59
C ASN A 53 1.47 7.04 15.19
N LEU A 54 2.38 6.37 14.48
CA LEU A 54 2.26 4.97 14.05
C LEU A 54 3.35 4.12 14.73
N LEU A 55 2.97 3.21 15.62
CA LEU A 55 3.90 2.36 16.37
C LEU A 55 3.95 0.92 15.84
N SER A 56 5.09 0.24 15.95
CA SER A 56 5.21 -1.19 15.57
C SER A 56 5.08 -2.14 16.78
N PHE A 57 4.77 -3.41 16.51
CA PHE A 57 4.88 -4.54 17.43
C PHE A 57 5.75 -5.68 16.89
N ASP A 58 6.11 -6.58 17.80
CA ASP A 58 6.48 -7.97 17.50
C ASP A 58 5.27 -8.86 17.91
N ASP A 59 4.27 -8.97 17.01
CA ASP A 59 3.06 -9.83 17.10
C ASP A 59 2.00 -9.52 18.19
N ARG A 60 2.33 -8.87 19.31
CA ARG A 60 1.36 -8.55 20.38
C ARG A 60 1.53 -7.18 21.00
N SER A 61 0.41 -6.64 21.48
CA SER A 61 0.40 -5.38 22.22
C SER A 61 1.03 -5.49 23.61
N THR A 62 1.92 -4.56 23.95
CA THR A 62 2.43 -4.44 25.33
C THR A 62 1.51 -3.57 26.20
N PRO A 63 1.47 -3.78 27.53
CA PRO A 63 0.71 -2.92 28.44
C PRO A 63 1.04 -1.42 28.31
N ALA A 64 2.31 -1.09 28.07
CA ALA A 64 2.76 0.29 27.88
C ALA A 64 2.20 0.93 26.60
N GLN A 65 2.13 0.17 25.50
CA GLN A 65 1.52 0.65 24.26
C GLN A 65 0.01 0.81 24.40
N LEU A 66 -0.66 -0.12 25.09
CA LEU A 66 -2.10 0.01 25.38
C LEU A 66 -2.39 1.22 26.29
N ASP A 67 -1.50 1.59 27.21
CA ASP A 67 -1.62 2.86 27.96
C ASP A 67 -1.59 4.09 27.04
N LEU A 68 -0.69 4.10 26.05
CA LEU A 68 -0.67 5.19 25.05
C LEU A 68 -1.98 5.26 24.25
N VAL A 69 -2.57 4.10 23.91
CA VAL A 69 -3.89 4.03 23.24
C VAL A 69 -4.98 4.62 24.13
N ARG A 70 -5.06 4.24 25.42
CA ARG A 70 -6.02 4.80 26.40
C ARG A 70 -5.92 6.33 26.48
N ARG A 71 -4.70 6.85 26.38
CA ARG A 71 -4.41 8.29 26.44
C ARG A 71 -4.63 9.02 25.10
N GLY A 72 -5.03 8.32 24.04
CA GLY A 72 -5.26 8.91 22.71
C GLY A 72 -3.97 9.31 21.98
N LEU A 73 -2.83 8.70 22.33
CA LEU A 73 -1.49 9.05 21.82
C LEU A 73 -1.02 8.12 20.67
N VAL A 74 -1.94 7.35 20.09
CA VAL A 74 -1.65 6.41 18.99
C VAL A 74 -2.73 6.55 17.92
N GLY A 75 -2.31 6.77 16.68
CA GLY A 75 -3.19 6.89 15.52
C GLY A 75 -3.40 5.54 14.85
N GLY A 76 -2.38 4.69 14.90
CA GLY A 76 -2.44 3.33 14.41
C GLY A 76 -1.23 2.52 14.85
N PHE A 77 -1.27 1.25 14.48
CA PHE A 77 -0.16 0.33 14.65
C PHE A 77 0.23 -0.30 13.32
N LEU A 78 1.49 -0.72 13.21
CA LEU A 78 1.92 -1.69 12.21
C LEU A 78 2.41 -2.99 12.86
N ASN A 79 2.41 -4.07 12.11
CA ASN A 79 2.86 -5.41 12.55
C ASN A 79 2.02 -6.02 13.68
N LEU A 80 0.86 -5.45 13.99
CA LEU A 80 -0.16 -6.10 14.81
C LEU A 80 -1.03 -6.98 13.91
N THR A 81 -0.91 -8.29 14.04
CA THR A 81 -1.67 -9.23 13.20
C THR A 81 -2.48 -10.22 14.04
N GLY A 82 -3.49 -10.81 13.43
CA GLY A 82 -4.39 -11.79 14.05
C GLY A 82 -5.60 -11.15 14.72
N ALA A 83 -6.78 -11.72 14.49
CA ALA A 83 -8.06 -11.13 14.88
C ALA A 83 -8.17 -10.90 16.38
N THR A 84 -7.56 -11.76 17.21
CA THR A 84 -7.56 -11.57 18.67
C THR A 84 -6.81 -10.31 19.08
N ALA A 85 -5.57 -10.15 18.60
CA ALA A 85 -4.69 -9.06 19.03
C ALA A 85 -5.15 -7.71 18.46
N THR A 86 -5.56 -7.68 17.20
CA THR A 86 -6.10 -6.48 16.54
C THR A 86 -7.38 -6.01 17.20
N ARG A 87 -8.30 -6.93 17.53
CA ARG A 87 -9.54 -6.59 18.25
C ARG A 87 -9.29 -6.09 19.67
N GLU A 88 -8.31 -6.65 20.38
CA GLU A 88 -7.95 -6.19 21.73
C GLU A 88 -7.50 -4.72 21.70
N ALA A 89 -6.52 -4.39 20.84
CA ALA A 89 -6.04 -3.02 20.70
C ALA A 89 -7.16 -2.06 20.28
N GLN A 90 -8.00 -2.49 19.33
CA GLN A 90 -9.12 -1.69 18.87
C GLN A 90 -10.18 -1.48 19.97
N HIS A 91 -10.45 -2.51 20.77
CA HIS A 91 -11.36 -2.42 21.91
C HIS A 91 -10.90 -1.33 22.89
N VAL A 92 -9.62 -1.35 23.28
CA VAL A 92 -9.05 -0.33 24.17
C VAL A 92 -9.23 1.07 23.58
N ALA A 93 -8.96 1.25 22.29
CA ALA A 93 -9.11 2.55 21.63
C ALA A 93 -10.55 3.08 21.70
N VAL A 94 -11.56 2.24 21.46
CA VAL A 94 -12.96 2.67 21.35
C VAL A 94 -13.76 2.62 22.66
N THR A 95 -13.27 1.93 23.70
CA THR A 95 -13.97 1.86 25.00
C THR A 95 -13.27 2.62 26.13
N GLU A 96 -11.93 2.73 26.09
CA GLU A 96 -11.15 3.28 27.19
C GLU A 96 -10.54 4.66 26.90
N SER A 97 -10.42 5.07 25.63
CA SER A 97 -9.93 6.42 25.29
C SER A 97 -11.01 7.50 25.36
N ARG A 98 -10.61 8.74 25.65
CA ARG A 98 -11.52 9.89 25.88
C ARG A 98 -12.44 10.18 24.68
N LEU A 99 -11.90 10.14 23.46
CA LEU A 99 -12.64 10.45 22.23
C LEU A 99 -13.06 9.21 21.44
N ARG A 100 -12.63 8.01 21.86
CA ARG A 100 -13.01 6.73 21.26
C ARG A 100 -12.70 6.65 19.76
N ILE A 101 -11.57 7.23 19.35
CA ILE A 101 -11.15 7.24 17.95
C ILE A 101 -10.50 5.87 17.64
N PRO A 102 -10.97 5.12 16.63
CA PRO A 102 -10.42 3.82 16.27
C PRO A 102 -9.01 3.94 15.69
N LEU A 103 -8.26 2.84 15.71
CA LEU A 103 -6.90 2.71 15.19
C LEU A 103 -6.88 2.26 13.73
N LEU A 104 -5.90 2.75 12.98
CA LEU A 104 -5.44 2.11 11.74
C LEU A 104 -4.51 0.94 12.09
N LEU A 105 -4.65 -0.18 11.40
CA LEU A 105 -3.89 -1.41 11.66
C LEU A 105 -3.22 -1.86 10.36
N GLY A 106 -1.95 -1.48 10.24
CA GLY A 106 -1.07 -1.62 9.09
C GLY A 106 -0.30 -2.94 9.05
N TYR A 107 -0.08 -3.49 7.86
CA TYR A 107 0.86 -4.60 7.66
C TYR A 107 1.42 -4.65 6.24
N ASP A 108 2.63 -5.19 6.09
CA ASP A 108 3.24 -5.50 4.80
C ASP A 108 2.60 -6.75 4.19
N VAL A 109 1.49 -6.56 3.46
CA VAL A 109 0.79 -7.61 2.71
C VAL A 109 1.21 -7.51 1.24
N ILE A 110 2.46 -7.88 0.97
CA ILE A 110 3.14 -7.56 -0.31
C ILE A 110 2.64 -8.45 -1.45
N HIS A 111 2.72 -9.77 -1.28
CA HIS A 111 2.34 -10.77 -2.30
C HIS A 111 1.45 -11.87 -1.70
N GLY A 112 0.60 -11.50 -0.75
CA GLY A 112 -0.23 -12.43 0.00
C GLY A 112 -0.15 -12.18 1.51
N TYR A 113 -1.03 -12.85 2.26
CA TYR A 113 -1.03 -12.78 3.72
C TYR A 113 -0.68 -14.14 4.33
N ARG A 114 -1.57 -15.13 4.26
CA ARG A 114 -1.25 -16.53 4.63
C ARG A 114 -1.05 -17.37 3.37
N THR A 115 -1.92 -17.19 2.38
CA THR A 115 -1.70 -17.71 1.03
C THR A 115 -0.76 -16.76 0.31
N THR A 116 0.46 -17.22 0.00
CA THR A 116 1.46 -16.46 -0.75
C THR A 116 1.32 -16.71 -2.25
N PHE A 117 1.44 -15.63 -3.02
CA PHE A 117 1.51 -15.59 -4.47
C PHE A 117 2.98 -15.46 -4.89
N PRO A 118 3.31 -15.54 -6.19
CA PRO A 118 4.66 -15.19 -6.65
C PRO A 118 5.03 -13.78 -6.18
N ILE A 119 6.32 -13.54 -5.94
CA ILE A 119 6.82 -12.19 -5.69
C ILE A 119 6.33 -11.22 -6.79
N PRO A 120 6.13 -9.92 -6.48
CA PRO A 120 5.52 -8.99 -7.45
C PRO A 120 6.21 -8.94 -8.81
N LEU A 121 7.55 -9.11 -8.86
CA LEU A 121 8.30 -9.15 -10.13
C LEU A 121 7.91 -10.36 -11.00
N ALA A 122 7.70 -11.52 -10.38
CA ALA A 122 7.24 -12.72 -11.06
C ALA A 122 5.75 -12.61 -11.43
N GLU A 123 4.92 -12.07 -10.53
CA GLU A 123 3.52 -11.80 -10.83
C GLU A 123 3.35 -10.84 -12.03
N ALA A 124 4.20 -9.81 -12.14
CA ALA A 124 4.23 -8.91 -13.29
C ALA A 124 4.51 -9.64 -14.62
N SER A 125 5.23 -10.77 -14.56
CA SER A 125 5.53 -11.60 -15.73
C SER A 125 4.32 -12.40 -16.25
N THR A 126 3.18 -12.36 -15.57
CA THR A 126 1.90 -12.87 -16.10
C THR A 126 1.37 -11.98 -17.24
N TRP A 127 1.72 -10.69 -17.25
CA TRP A 127 1.10 -9.65 -18.10
C TRP A 127 -0.43 -9.60 -17.98
N ASP A 128 -0.99 -10.11 -16.87
CA ASP A 128 -2.42 -10.19 -16.63
C ASP A 128 -2.81 -9.34 -15.40
N PRO A 129 -3.30 -8.10 -15.62
CA PRO A 129 -3.77 -7.26 -14.51
C PRO A 129 -4.98 -7.86 -13.77
N ALA A 130 -5.77 -8.73 -14.41
CA ALA A 130 -6.87 -9.40 -13.70
C ALA A 130 -6.34 -10.45 -12.71
N ALA A 131 -5.24 -11.13 -13.04
CA ALA A 131 -4.55 -12.02 -12.11
C ALA A 131 -4.01 -11.24 -10.90
N ALA A 132 -3.31 -10.11 -11.15
CA ALA A 132 -2.78 -9.23 -10.10
C ALA A 132 -3.88 -8.67 -9.17
N GLN A 133 -4.98 -8.20 -9.75
CA GLN A 133 -6.13 -7.72 -8.98
C GLN A 133 -6.74 -8.85 -8.12
N ALA A 134 -6.86 -10.06 -8.67
CA ALA A 134 -7.43 -11.19 -7.94
C ALA A 134 -6.52 -11.68 -6.80
N ALA A 135 -5.20 -11.67 -7.00
CA ALA A 135 -4.21 -12.00 -5.97
C ALA A 135 -4.24 -10.99 -4.81
N ALA A 136 -4.20 -9.68 -5.12
CA ALA A 136 -4.34 -8.62 -4.12
C ALA A 136 -5.67 -8.69 -3.37
N HIS A 137 -6.77 -9.06 -4.04
CA HIS A 137 -8.06 -9.25 -3.37
C HIS A 137 -8.04 -10.43 -2.39
N VAL A 138 -7.45 -11.57 -2.74
CA VAL A 138 -7.27 -12.69 -1.79
C VAL A 138 -6.42 -12.26 -0.61
N ALA A 139 -5.34 -11.52 -0.86
CA ALA A 139 -4.48 -10.99 0.20
C ALA A 139 -5.25 -10.05 1.15
N ALA A 140 -6.08 -9.17 0.61
CA ALA A 140 -6.97 -8.29 1.37
C ALA A 140 -8.00 -9.06 2.21
N VAL A 141 -8.66 -10.06 1.61
CA VAL A 141 -9.64 -10.91 2.31
C VAL A 141 -9.01 -11.58 3.54
N GLU A 142 -7.84 -12.18 3.38
CA GLU A 142 -7.18 -12.88 4.48
C GLU A 142 -6.65 -11.89 5.54
N ALA A 143 -6.07 -10.77 5.12
CA ALA A 143 -5.54 -9.74 6.03
C ALA A 143 -6.66 -9.05 6.83
N ALA A 144 -7.75 -8.66 6.16
CA ALA A 144 -8.91 -8.02 6.78
C ALA A 144 -9.63 -8.96 7.77
N ALA A 145 -9.70 -10.25 7.47
CA ALA A 145 -10.22 -11.24 8.40
C ALA A 145 -9.40 -11.31 9.72
N ALA A 146 -8.09 -11.05 9.64
CA ALA A 146 -7.18 -10.95 10.78
C ALA A 146 -7.14 -9.54 11.43
N GLY A 147 -7.95 -8.59 10.94
CA GLY A 147 -8.07 -7.24 11.48
C GLY A 147 -7.08 -6.22 10.94
N VAL A 148 -6.28 -6.56 9.93
CA VAL A 148 -5.48 -5.59 9.17
C VAL A 148 -6.44 -4.79 8.29
N ASN A 149 -6.42 -3.45 8.39
CA ASN A 149 -7.29 -2.58 7.60
C ASN A 149 -6.50 -1.62 6.69
N TRP A 150 -5.18 -1.72 6.70
CA TRP A 150 -4.26 -0.90 5.95
C TRP A 150 -3.06 -1.74 5.52
N THR A 151 -2.67 -1.70 4.26
CA THR A 151 -1.49 -2.41 3.77
C THR A 151 -0.46 -1.49 3.17
N PHE A 152 0.82 -1.79 3.40
CA PHE A 152 1.96 -1.11 2.79
C PHE A 152 2.30 -1.71 1.42
N ALA A 153 1.31 -1.75 0.54
CA ALA A 153 1.38 -2.29 -0.81
C ALA A 153 0.40 -1.54 -1.74
N PRO A 154 0.63 -1.53 -3.06
CA PRO A 154 1.74 -2.18 -3.77
C PRO A 154 3.06 -1.41 -3.70
N MET A 155 4.18 -2.10 -3.86
CA MET A 155 5.45 -1.45 -4.21
C MET A 155 5.48 -1.27 -5.74
N VAL A 156 5.69 -0.04 -6.20
CA VAL A 156 5.54 0.37 -7.62
C VAL A 156 6.75 1.13 -8.13
N ASP A 157 7.89 0.98 -7.47
CA ASP A 157 9.14 1.58 -7.91
C ASP A 157 9.61 0.94 -9.22
N ILE A 158 9.88 1.78 -10.23
CA ILE A 158 10.61 1.34 -11.41
C ILE A 158 12.06 1.08 -11.01
N ALA A 159 12.55 -0.11 -11.37
CA ALA A 159 13.93 -0.50 -11.11
C ALA A 159 14.61 -0.94 -12.41
N ARG A 160 15.80 -0.38 -12.66
CA ARG A 160 16.65 -0.66 -13.84
C ARG A 160 18.05 -1.15 -13.47
N ASP A 161 18.26 -1.40 -12.18
CA ASP A 161 19.50 -1.92 -11.65
C ASP A 161 19.24 -3.24 -10.93
N PRO A 162 19.57 -4.40 -11.54
CA PRO A 162 19.28 -5.70 -10.96
C PRO A 162 20.10 -6.00 -9.69
N ARG A 163 21.06 -5.14 -9.31
CA ARG A 163 21.80 -5.28 -8.05
C ARG A 163 20.97 -4.88 -6.82
N TRP A 164 19.93 -4.07 -7.01
CA TRP A 164 19.08 -3.63 -5.93
C TRP A 164 18.15 -4.77 -5.50
N GLY A 165 18.29 -5.26 -4.26
CA GLY A 165 17.57 -6.43 -3.78
C GLY A 165 16.04 -6.31 -3.82
N ARG A 166 15.52 -5.07 -3.75
CA ARG A 166 14.08 -4.79 -3.74
C ARG A 166 13.43 -4.79 -5.13
N ILE A 167 14.17 -5.13 -6.20
CA ILE A 167 13.57 -5.39 -7.53
C ILE A 167 12.48 -6.46 -7.45
N ALA A 168 12.57 -7.38 -6.48
CA ALA A 168 11.62 -8.45 -6.26
C ALA A 168 10.21 -7.94 -5.90
N GLU A 169 10.12 -6.76 -5.27
CA GLU A 169 8.88 -6.17 -4.77
C GLU A 169 8.13 -5.34 -5.82
N GLY A 170 8.81 -4.97 -6.93
CA GLY A 170 8.25 -4.15 -7.99
C GLY A 170 7.76 -4.93 -9.20
N SER A 171 7.43 -4.22 -10.27
CA SER A 171 6.92 -4.78 -11.55
C SER A 171 7.90 -4.61 -12.72
N GLY A 172 9.19 -4.45 -12.42
CA GLY A 172 10.26 -4.35 -13.41
C GLY A 172 10.59 -2.91 -13.84
N GLU A 173 10.96 -2.75 -15.11
CA GLU A 173 11.59 -1.53 -15.64
C GLU A 173 10.69 -0.61 -16.48
N ASP A 174 9.50 -1.09 -16.82
CA ASP A 174 8.60 -0.44 -17.77
C ASP A 174 7.51 0.40 -17.07
N PRO A 175 7.44 1.72 -17.33
CA PRO A 175 6.46 2.59 -16.69
C PRO A 175 5.01 2.24 -17.02
N TYR A 176 4.72 1.69 -18.22
CA TYR A 176 3.36 1.37 -18.62
C TYR A 176 2.86 0.11 -17.91
N LEU A 177 3.63 -0.99 -17.96
CA LEU A 177 3.32 -2.21 -17.23
C LEU A 177 3.22 -1.93 -15.72
N GLY A 178 4.18 -1.18 -15.17
CA GLY A 178 4.15 -0.79 -13.76
C GLY A 178 2.88 0.00 -13.39
N SER A 179 2.42 0.90 -14.27
CA SER A 179 1.17 1.64 -14.07
C SER A 179 -0.08 0.75 -14.12
N VAL A 180 -0.13 -0.19 -15.05
CA VAL A 180 -1.25 -1.13 -15.20
C VAL A 180 -1.34 -2.05 -13.98
N MET A 181 -0.21 -2.59 -13.51
CA MET A 181 -0.17 -3.44 -12.32
C MET A 181 -0.47 -2.66 -11.04
N ALA A 182 0.05 -1.44 -10.91
CA ALA A 182 -0.24 -0.54 -9.78
C ALA A 182 -1.75 -0.33 -9.59
N ALA A 183 -2.47 0.00 -10.67
CA ALA A 183 -3.91 0.17 -10.61
C ALA A 183 -4.64 -1.14 -10.25
N ALA A 184 -4.22 -2.27 -10.84
CA ALA A 184 -4.80 -3.58 -10.56
C ALA A 184 -4.67 -3.98 -9.08
N TRP A 185 -3.48 -3.84 -8.49
CA TRP A 185 -3.27 -4.13 -7.07
C TRP A 185 -4.08 -3.20 -6.16
N VAL A 186 -4.12 -1.88 -6.45
CA VAL A 186 -4.94 -0.94 -5.67
C VAL A 186 -6.42 -1.34 -5.71
N HIS A 187 -6.98 -1.66 -6.88
CA HIS A 187 -8.36 -2.12 -6.98
C HIS A 187 -8.59 -3.46 -6.25
N GLY A 188 -7.61 -4.37 -6.28
CA GLY A 188 -7.67 -5.65 -5.60
C GLY A 188 -7.73 -5.48 -4.08
N PHE A 189 -6.86 -4.64 -3.52
CA PHE A 189 -6.84 -4.36 -2.09
C PHE A 189 -8.07 -3.62 -1.59
N GLN A 190 -8.47 -2.56 -2.30
CA GLN A 190 -9.51 -1.64 -1.82
C GLN A 190 -10.93 -2.06 -2.20
N GLY A 191 -11.08 -2.97 -3.18
CA GLY A 191 -12.37 -3.36 -3.72
C GLY A 191 -13.15 -2.19 -4.32
N ALA A 192 -14.47 -2.38 -4.48
CA ALA A 192 -15.37 -1.32 -4.94
C ALA A 192 -15.79 -0.36 -3.80
N ASP A 193 -15.69 -0.81 -2.55
CA ASP A 193 -16.03 -0.05 -1.36
C ASP A 193 -15.05 -0.38 -0.23
N LEU A 194 -14.29 0.61 0.22
CA LEU A 194 -13.31 0.49 1.32
C LEU A 194 -13.96 0.12 2.66
N ARG A 195 -15.28 0.25 2.79
CA ARG A 195 -16.03 -0.15 3.98
C ARG A 195 -16.39 -1.64 3.99
N ALA A 196 -16.17 -2.34 2.88
CA ALA A 196 -16.40 -3.78 2.81
C ALA A 196 -15.41 -4.51 3.72
N SER A 197 -15.86 -5.56 4.38
CA SER A 197 -15.06 -6.25 5.39
C SER A 197 -13.87 -7.01 4.79
N ASP A 198 -13.83 -7.20 3.47
CA ASP A 198 -12.76 -7.81 2.68
C ASP A 198 -11.84 -6.79 1.98
N ALA A 199 -12.03 -5.49 2.24
CA ALA A 199 -11.18 -4.43 1.72
C ALA A 199 -10.14 -3.97 2.75
N VAL A 200 -8.97 -3.60 2.26
CA VAL A 200 -7.89 -2.94 3.02
C VAL A 200 -7.42 -1.69 2.28
N LEU A 201 -7.06 -0.64 3.03
CA LEU A 201 -6.51 0.60 2.45
C LEU A 201 -5.17 0.31 1.78
N ALA A 202 -4.98 0.70 0.51
CA ALA A 202 -3.71 0.53 -0.19
C ALA A 202 -2.75 1.70 0.07
N THR A 203 -1.44 1.40 0.03
CA THR A 203 -0.34 2.36 0.16
C THR A 203 0.72 2.10 -0.89
N PRO A 204 0.61 2.69 -2.09
CA PRO A 204 1.67 2.68 -3.06
C PRO A 204 2.98 3.22 -2.46
N LYS A 205 4.06 2.47 -2.65
CA LYS A 205 5.39 2.77 -2.10
C LYS A 205 6.51 2.47 -3.12
N HIS A 206 7.68 3.10 -3.03
CA HIS A 206 8.09 4.11 -2.06
C HIS A 206 8.26 5.46 -2.78
N PHE A 207 7.46 6.46 -2.41
CA PHE A 207 7.35 7.71 -3.16
C PHE A 207 8.54 8.66 -2.87
N ALA A 208 9.49 8.88 -3.78
CA ALA A 208 9.54 8.35 -5.15
C ALA A 208 10.96 8.00 -5.63
N ALA A 209 11.01 7.29 -6.77
CA ALA A 209 12.21 6.92 -7.52
C ALA A 209 13.23 6.08 -6.74
N TYR A 210 12.78 5.34 -5.73
CA TYR A 210 13.66 4.57 -4.85
C TYR A 210 14.47 3.50 -5.58
N GLY A 211 13.86 2.87 -6.61
CA GLY A 211 14.57 1.93 -7.51
C GLY A 211 15.62 2.57 -8.43
N GLY A 212 15.83 3.88 -8.35
CA GLY A 212 16.90 4.62 -9.03
C GLY A 212 18.21 4.72 -8.23
N ALA A 213 18.33 4.02 -7.09
CA ALA A 213 19.45 4.15 -6.18
C ALA A 213 20.80 3.83 -6.84
N GLU A 214 21.76 4.75 -6.69
CA GLU A 214 23.08 4.63 -7.32
C GLU A 214 23.81 3.34 -6.95
N GLY A 215 24.35 2.66 -7.96
CA GLY A 215 25.08 1.41 -7.80
C GLY A 215 24.23 0.23 -7.37
N GLY A 216 22.90 0.37 -7.38
CA GLY A 216 21.95 -0.63 -6.89
C GLY A 216 22.08 -0.90 -5.39
N ARG A 217 22.65 0.05 -4.63
CA ARG A 217 22.78 -0.05 -3.17
C ARG A 217 21.53 0.52 -2.55
N ASP A 218 20.92 -0.26 -1.67
CA ASP A 218 19.70 0.17 -1.00
C ASP A 218 19.92 1.48 -0.22
N TYR A 219 18.87 2.31 -0.13
CA TYR A 219 18.87 3.64 0.50
C TYR A 219 19.76 4.72 -0.14
N ASN A 220 20.59 4.38 -1.12
CA ASN A 220 21.60 5.28 -1.66
C ASN A 220 20.98 6.45 -2.48
N THR A 221 21.82 7.44 -2.80
CA THR A 221 21.46 8.62 -3.59
C THR A 221 20.70 8.28 -4.87
N VAL A 222 19.69 9.09 -5.19
CA VAL A 222 19.04 9.14 -6.51
C VAL A 222 19.22 10.54 -7.08
N ASP A 223 19.85 10.62 -8.24
CA ASP A 223 20.01 11.87 -8.99
C ASP A 223 19.47 11.69 -10.41
N VAL A 224 18.31 12.30 -10.68
CA VAL A 224 17.63 12.19 -11.98
C VAL A 224 17.01 13.54 -12.35
N SER A 225 16.95 13.82 -13.65
CA SER A 225 16.23 15.00 -14.15
C SER A 225 14.73 14.90 -13.85
N GLU A 226 14.04 16.03 -13.69
CA GLU A 226 12.58 16.04 -13.52
C GLU A 226 11.86 15.35 -14.69
N ARG A 227 12.39 15.47 -15.92
CA ARG A 227 11.87 14.75 -17.08
C ARG A 227 11.94 13.24 -16.86
N THR A 228 13.09 12.71 -16.48
CA THR A 228 13.25 11.28 -16.20
C THR A 228 12.33 10.84 -15.05
N LEU A 229 12.24 11.65 -13.99
CA LEU A 229 11.35 11.39 -12.87
C LEU A 229 9.89 11.26 -13.33
N ARG A 230 9.39 12.23 -14.11
CA ARG A 230 7.99 12.27 -14.60
C ARG A 230 7.67 11.21 -15.65
N GLU A 231 8.60 10.92 -16.56
CA GLU A 231 8.37 9.99 -17.68
C GLU A 231 8.65 8.53 -17.31
N THR A 232 9.49 8.28 -16.31
CA THR A 232 9.90 6.91 -15.93
C THR A 232 9.38 6.49 -14.56
N TYR A 233 9.68 7.25 -13.51
CA TYR A 233 9.51 6.75 -12.13
C TYR A 233 8.15 7.10 -11.52
N LEU A 234 7.55 8.23 -11.91
CA LEU A 234 6.27 8.70 -11.38
C LEU A 234 5.01 8.07 -12.00
N PRO A 235 4.98 7.55 -13.26
CA PRO A 235 3.75 7.02 -13.85
C PRO A 235 3.06 5.92 -13.00
N PRO A 236 3.76 4.93 -12.42
CA PRO A 236 3.09 3.93 -11.60
C PRO A 236 2.42 4.50 -10.34
N PHE A 237 3.05 5.45 -9.67
CA PHE A 237 2.44 6.17 -8.54
C PHE A 237 1.23 6.98 -8.97
N ARG A 238 1.30 7.65 -10.13
CA ARG A 238 0.16 8.41 -10.66
C ARG A 238 -1.02 7.48 -10.94
N ALA A 239 -0.79 6.34 -11.57
CA ALA A 239 -1.81 5.34 -11.84
C ALA A 239 -2.45 4.80 -10.55
N ALA A 240 -1.64 4.58 -9.51
CA ALA A 240 -2.14 4.15 -8.21
C ALA A 240 -3.01 5.23 -7.52
N VAL A 241 -2.63 6.50 -7.62
CA VAL A 241 -3.43 7.63 -7.13
C VAL A 241 -4.74 7.78 -7.92
N ASP A 242 -4.69 7.64 -9.25
CA ASP A 242 -5.88 7.71 -10.11
C ASP A 242 -6.83 6.50 -9.88
N ALA A 243 -6.29 5.34 -9.50
CA ALA A 243 -7.03 4.16 -9.04
C ALA A 243 -7.64 4.34 -7.62
N GLY A 244 -7.38 5.47 -6.96
CA GLY A 244 -7.99 5.84 -5.70
C GLY A 244 -7.24 5.34 -4.46
N ALA A 245 -5.93 5.11 -4.53
CA ALA A 245 -5.12 4.73 -3.38
C ALA A 245 -5.38 5.64 -2.16
N GLY A 246 -5.67 5.02 -1.02
CA GLY A 246 -6.06 5.71 0.20
C GLY A 246 -4.90 6.36 0.97
N SER A 247 -3.67 5.95 0.68
CA SER A 247 -2.46 6.55 1.25
C SER A 247 -1.24 6.39 0.33
N ILE A 248 -0.14 7.09 0.61
CA ILE A 248 1.16 6.95 -0.07
C ILE A 248 2.26 6.90 1.01
N MET A 249 3.27 6.05 0.82
CA MET A 249 4.45 6.00 1.71
C MET A 249 5.62 6.72 1.05
N THR A 250 6.33 7.57 1.80
CA THR A 250 7.55 8.23 1.31
C THR A 250 8.69 7.22 1.09
N SER A 251 9.71 7.58 0.31
CA SER A 251 10.93 6.78 0.19
C SER A 251 12.05 7.28 1.10
N PHE A 252 13.07 6.45 1.27
CA PHE A 252 14.27 6.75 2.06
C PHE A 252 15.27 7.66 1.34
N ASN A 253 15.33 7.56 0.01
CA ASN A 253 16.35 8.25 -0.77
C ASN A 253 16.13 9.77 -0.84
N GLU A 254 17.21 10.49 -1.14
CA GLU A 254 17.14 11.83 -1.69
C GLU A 254 16.88 11.81 -3.20
N ILE A 255 16.27 12.87 -3.72
CA ILE A 255 16.23 13.18 -5.16
C ILE A 255 16.92 14.52 -5.35
N ALA A 256 18.06 14.52 -6.05
CA ALA A 256 18.89 15.71 -6.27
C ALA A 256 19.22 16.46 -4.96
N GLY A 257 19.61 15.71 -3.93
CA GLY A 257 20.01 16.25 -2.61
C GLY A 257 18.88 16.59 -1.63
N LEU A 258 17.61 16.29 -1.97
CA LEU A 258 16.47 16.48 -1.06
C LEU A 258 15.80 15.13 -0.71
N PRO A 259 15.88 14.66 0.55
CA PRO A 259 15.19 13.46 1.02
C PRO A 259 13.68 13.51 0.76
N SER A 260 13.11 12.42 0.20
CA SER A 260 11.67 12.38 -0.15
C SER A 260 10.75 12.75 1.02
N THR A 261 11.06 12.29 2.23
CA THR A 261 10.30 12.60 3.46
C THR A 261 10.25 14.10 3.81
N ALA A 262 11.23 14.91 3.37
CA ALA A 262 11.27 16.36 3.56
C ALA A 262 11.02 17.15 2.26
N ASN A 263 10.73 16.47 1.15
CA ASN A 263 10.63 17.10 -0.16
C ASN A 263 9.22 17.67 -0.42
N ARG A 264 9.04 18.96 -0.10
CA ARG A 264 7.77 19.67 -0.30
C ARG A 264 7.31 19.73 -1.76
N TRP A 265 8.23 19.70 -2.72
CA TRP A 265 7.86 19.64 -4.13
C TRP A 265 7.18 18.31 -4.46
N LEU A 266 7.76 17.18 -4.05
CA LEU A 266 7.15 15.85 -4.21
C LEU A 266 5.81 15.74 -3.46
N VAL A 267 5.82 15.99 -2.15
CA VAL A 267 4.70 15.62 -1.27
C VAL A 267 3.55 16.63 -1.34
N THR A 268 3.84 17.92 -1.46
CA THR A 268 2.79 18.96 -1.49
C THR A 268 2.51 19.44 -2.91
N THR A 269 3.53 19.82 -3.67
CA THR A 269 3.32 20.44 -4.99
C THR A 269 2.79 19.42 -5.99
N LEU A 270 3.46 18.27 -6.11
CA LEU A 270 3.10 17.21 -7.04
C LEU A 270 1.88 16.40 -6.54
N LEU A 271 2.00 15.67 -5.42
CA LEU A 271 0.91 14.78 -4.98
C LEU A 271 -0.39 15.54 -4.70
N ARG A 272 -0.34 16.62 -3.91
CA ARG A 272 -1.56 17.34 -3.47
C ARG A 272 -1.97 18.44 -4.44
N GLY A 273 -1.00 19.15 -5.00
CA GLY A 273 -1.22 20.27 -5.92
C GLY A 273 -1.59 19.80 -7.32
N GLU A 274 -0.75 19.00 -7.97
CA GLU A 274 -0.98 18.54 -9.34
C GLU A 274 -1.92 17.33 -9.40
N TRP A 275 -1.67 16.28 -8.61
CA TRP A 275 -2.41 15.02 -8.69
C TRP A 275 -3.65 14.96 -7.81
N LYS A 276 -3.84 15.98 -6.95
CA LYS A 276 -5.02 16.11 -6.07
C LYS A 276 -5.23 14.90 -5.15
N LEU A 277 -4.16 14.26 -4.69
CA LEU A 277 -4.22 13.20 -3.69
C LEU A 277 -5.04 13.66 -2.47
N ARG A 278 -6.13 12.94 -2.21
CA ARG A 278 -6.98 13.16 -1.03
C ARG A 278 -6.55 12.33 0.18
N GLY A 279 -5.84 11.22 -0.08
CA GLY A 279 -5.32 10.31 0.92
C GLY A 279 -4.23 10.91 1.81
N MET A 280 -3.85 10.14 2.82
CA MET A 280 -2.78 10.50 3.74
C MET A 280 -1.40 10.10 3.19
N VAL A 281 -0.36 10.77 3.65
CA VAL A 281 1.04 10.41 3.38
C VAL A 281 1.66 9.91 4.68
N VAL A 282 2.19 8.70 4.68
CA VAL A 282 2.93 8.12 5.82
C VAL A 282 4.42 8.18 5.52
N SER A 283 5.24 8.41 6.53
CA SER A 283 6.69 8.25 6.40
C SER A 283 7.03 6.76 6.22
N ASP A 284 8.13 6.45 5.56
CA ASP A 284 8.74 5.13 5.72
C ASP A 284 9.29 4.95 7.14
N TRP A 285 9.67 3.71 7.49
CA TRP A 285 10.19 3.32 8.78
C TRP A 285 11.28 4.26 9.27
N THR A 286 11.02 5.05 10.31
CA THR A 286 11.96 6.03 10.87
C THR A 286 12.55 7.06 9.91
N SER A 287 12.03 7.18 8.68
CA SER A 287 12.58 8.08 7.64
C SER A 287 12.54 9.57 8.02
N ILE A 288 11.73 9.96 9.01
CA ILE A 288 11.78 11.31 9.61
C ILE A 288 13.06 11.48 10.42
N ASP A 289 13.45 10.53 11.27
CA ASP A 289 14.69 10.65 12.06
C ASP A 289 15.93 10.62 11.18
N GLU A 290 15.87 9.85 10.08
CA GLU A 290 16.94 9.72 9.08
C GLU A 290 17.24 11.02 8.32
N LEU A 291 16.34 12.02 8.35
CA LEU A 291 16.65 13.36 7.84
C LEU A 291 17.89 13.97 8.51
N ARG A 292 18.23 13.52 9.72
CA ARG A 292 19.47 13.89 10.40
C ARG A 292 20.70 13.25 9.75
N ALA A 293 20.60 11.98 9.36
CA ALA A 293 21.68 11.26 8.68
C ALA A 293 21.90 11.79 7.26
N HIS A 294 20.82 12.20 6.59
CA HIS A 294 20.86 12.97 5.33
C HIS A 294 21.46 14.37 5.50
N GLY A 295 21.67 14.86 6.73
CA GLY A 295 22.29 16.16 7.00
C GLY A 295 21.36 17.37 6.77
N VAL A 296 20.06 17.16 6.57
CA VAL A 296 19.09 18.26 6.34
C VAL A 296 18.40 18.74 7.63
N ALA A 297 18.56 18.02 8.74
CA ALA A 297 18.01 18.39 10.05
C ALA A 297 19.07 18.30 11.16
N GLY A 298 19.22 19.36 11.95
CA GLY A 298 20.15 19.40 13.09
C GLY A 298 19.61 18.75 14.37
N SER A 299 18.31 18.45 14.42
CA SER A 299 17.66 17.85 15.59
C SER A 299 16.44 17.03 15.19
N ARG A 300 15.94 16.19 16.11
CA ARG A 300 14.69 15.42 15.94
C ARG A 300 13.50 16.34 15.69
N ALA A 301 13.33 17.37 16.52
CA ALA A 301 12.24 18.32 16.37
C ALA A 301 12.28 19.08 15.04
N GLU A 302 13.48 19.42 14.54
CA GLU A 302 13.64 20.03 13.21
C GLU A 302 13.28 19.04 12.09
N ALA A 303 13.70 17.79 12.20
CA ALA A 303 13.35 16.74 11.25
C ALA A 303 11.82 16.55 11.17
N GLY A 304 11.16 16.48 12.33
CA GLY A 304 9.70 16.39 12.40
C GLY A 304 9.01 17.60 11.78
N ARG A 305 9.54 18.81 12.03
CA ARG A 305 9.02 20.05 11.43
C ARG A 305 9.12 20.00 9.90
N LEU A 306 10.29 19.62 9.36
CA LEU A 306 10.52 19.54 7.91
C LEU A 306 9.56 18.54 7.25
N ALA A 307 9.42 17.36 7.82
CA ALA A 307 8.51 16.34 7.30
C ALA A 307 7.03 16.79 7.33
N LEU A 308 6.57 17.36 8.45
CA LEU A 308 5.19 17.78 8.61
C LEU A 308 4.84 18.96 7.68
N GLU A 309 5.74 19.93 7.54
CA GLU A 309 5.58 21.06 6.62
C GLU A 309 5.71 20.66 5.13
N ALA A 310 6.49 19.61 4.82
CA ALA A 310 6.54 19.03 3.48
C ALA A 310 5.21 18.34 3.11
N GLY A 311 4.46 17.88 4.11
CA GLY A 311 3.11 17.33 3.97
C GLY A 311 3.01 15.84 4.29
N VAL A 312 4.01 15.26 4.98
CA VAL A 312 3.91 13.92 5.58
C VAL A 312 2.96 13.99 6.77
N ASP A 313 1.92 13.16 6.75
CA ASP A 313 0.84 13.22 7.74
C ASP A 313 1.13 12.33 8.95
N MET A 314 1.69 11.14 8.76
CA MET A 314 1.85 10.14 9.81
C MET A 314 3.32 9.70 9.95
N ASP A 315 3.80 9.70 11.19
CA ASP A 315 5.16 9.37 11.61
C ASP A 315 5.25 7.89 11.99
N MET A 316 5.95 7.11 11.16
CA MET A 316 6.19 5.69 11.36
C MET A 316 7.39 5.48 12.29
N VAL A 317 7.11 4.91 13.47
CA VAL A 317 8.05 4.38 14.47
C VAL A 317 8.90 5.44 15.19
N SER A 318 9.25 6.56 14.55
CA SER A 318 10.22 7.50 15.11
C SER A 318 9.73 8.26 16.35
N ARG A 319 8.40 8.39 16.51
CA ARG A 319 7.69 9.13 17.57
C ARG A 319 8.03 10.62 17.66
N ILE A 320 8.74 11.18 16.68
CA ILE A 320 9.13 12.58 16.65
C ILE A 320 7.91 13.50 16.69
N TYR A 321 6.84 13.15 15.97
CA TYR A 321 5.62 13.97 15.98
C TYR A 321 4.98 14.04 17.36
N LEU A 322 4.98 12.92 18.09
CA LEU A 322 4.38 12.84 19.41
C LEU A 322 5.25 13.48 20.50
N ASP A 323 6.54 13.17 20.49
CA ASP A 323 7.45 13.46 21.61
C ASP A 323 8.14 14.83 21.45
N ASP A 324 8.43 15.27 20.23
CA ASP A 324 9.25 16.46 19.96
C ASP A 324 8.44 17.68 19.46
N LEU A 325 7.40 17.48 18.64
CA LEU A 325 6.64 18.59 18.05
C LEU A 325 5.70 19.39 19.00
N PRO A 326 5.23 18.88 20.16
CA PRO A 326 4.39 19.69 21.05
C PRO A 326 5.05 21.02 21.45
N ALA A 327 6.37 21.01 21.67
CA ALA A 327 7.12 22.22 22.01
C ALA A 327 7.16 23.24 20.84
N PHE A 328 7.33 22.76 19.61
CA PHE A 328 7.39 23.60 18.42
C PHE A 328 6.05 24.24 18.10
N VAL A 329 4.95 23.49 18.24
CA VAL A 329 3.59 24.03 18.04
C VAL A 329 3.26 25.08 19.11
N ARG A 330 3.53 24.80 20.39
CA ARG A 330 3.28 25.77 21.47
C ARG A 330 4.14 27.03 21.35
N ALA A 331 5.36 26.90 20.81
CA ALA A 331 6.23 28.04 20.52
C ALA A 331 5.88 28.78 19.22
N GLY A 332 4.83 28.39 18.49
CA GLY A 332 4.41 29.02 17.23
C GLY A 332 5.34 28.73 16.04
N ARG A 333 6.31 27.82 16.19
CA ARG A 333 7.23 27.41 15.11
C ARG A 333 6.56 26.50 14.08
N ILE A 334 5.46 25.84 14.47
CA ILE A 334 4.57 25.09 13.59
C ILE A 334 3.16 25.62 13.82
N PRO A 335 2.47 26.12 12.78
CA PRO A 335 1.07 26.50 12.91
C PRO A 335 0.22 25.27 13.29
N VAL A 336 -0.67 25.39 14.27
CA VAL A 336 -1.61 24.31 14.64
C VAL A 336 -2.47 23.87 13.45
N ALA A 337 -2.74 24.77 12.50
CA ALA A 337 -3.45 24.46 11.27
C ALA A 337 -2.72 23.42 10.39
N THR A 338 -1.38 23.38 10.44
CA THR A 338 -0.58 22.34 9.74
C THR A 338 -0.82 20.97 10.38
N VAL A 339 -0.83 20.90 11.72
CA VAL A 339 -1.18 19.68 12.46
C VAL A 339 -2.62 19.26 12.15
N ASP A 340 -3.57 20.20 12.21
CA ASP A 340 -4.99 19.92 11.92
C ASP A 340 -5.22 19.39 10.51
N ALA A 341 -4.46 19.88 9.52
CA ALA A 341 -4.52 19.38 8.16
C ALA A 341 -4.08 17.91 8.05
N ALA A 342 -2.98 17.54 8.73
CA ALA A 342 -2.51 16.15 8.78
C ALA A 342 -3.50 15.24 9.51
N VAL A 343 -3.98 15.65 10.69
CA VAL A 343 -4.94 14.87 11.50
C VAL A 343 -6.23 14.65 10.72
N ARG A 344 -6.71 15.68 10.00
CA ARG A 344 -7.91 15.55 9.16
C ARG A 344 -7.79 14.41 8.16
N ARG A 345 -6.63 14.22 7.52
CA ARG A 345 -6.41 13.15 6.52
C ARG A 345 -6.38 11.76 7.16
N VAL A 346 -5.73 11.62 8.31
CA VAL A 346 -5.78 10.36 9.08
C VAL A 346 -7.22 10.02 9.49
N LEU A 347 -7.98 11.00 9.98
CA LEU A 347 -9.39 10.80 10.33
C LEU A 347 -10.26 10.49 9.10
N GLN A 348 -9.95 11.08 7.94
CA GLN A 348 -10.62 10.78 6.67
C GLN A 348 -10.34 9.34 6.22
N ALA A 349 -9.12 8.84 6.37
CA ALA A 349 -8.80 7.43 6.07
C ALA A 349 -9.61 6.48 6.96
N LYS A 350 -9.69 6.75 8.27
CA LYS A 350 -10.51 5.97 9.21
C LYS A 350 -12.00 6.01 8.88
N VAL A 351 -12.50 7.15 8.41
CA VAL A 351 -13.87 7.30 7.91
C VAL A 351 -14.10 6.50 6.63
N ALA A 352 -13.17 6.55 5.68
CA ALA A 352 -13.27 5.84 4.41
C ALA A 352 -13.32 4.33 4.60
N LEU A 353 -12.57 3.81 5.59
CA LEU A 353 -12.61 2.41 6.02
C LEU A 353 -13.88 2.06 6.83
N GLY A 354 -14.69 3.04 7.24
CA GLY A 354 -15.88 2.78 8.05
C GLY A 354 -15.62 2.44 9.52
N LEU A 355 -14.40 2.68 10.02
CA LEU A 355 -14.00 2.31 11.39
C LEU A 355 -14.75 3.04 12.50
N PHE A 356 -15.36 4.20 12.20
CA PHE A 356 -16.24 4.89 13.15
C PHE A 356 -17.61 4.23 13.30
N ASP A 357 -18.02 3.39 12.34
CA ASP A 357 -19.30 2.68 12.36
C ASP A 357 -19.09 1.22 12.82
N ASP A 358 -18.09 0.53 12.29
CA ASP A 358 -17.60 -0.75 12.80
C ASP A 358 -16.07 -0.68 13.01
N PRO A 359 -15.61 -0.44 14.25
CA PRO A 359 -14.18 -0.31 14.51
C PRO A 359 -13.40 -1.62 14.29
N TYR A 360 -14.07 -2.77 14.30
CA TYR A 360 -13.43 -4.06 14.10
C TYR A 360 -13.39 -4.50 12.64
N HIS A 361 -14.01 -3.73 11.73
CA HIS A 361 -14.02 -3.97 10.28
C HIS A 361 -14.37 -5.41 9.88
N GLY A 362 -15.32 -6.03 10.60
CA GLY A 362 -15.71 -7.43 10.38
C GLY A 362 -14.65 -8.49 10.70
N ALA A 363 -13.57 -8.16 11.42
CA ALA A 363 -12.56 -9.12 11.85
C ALA A 363 -13.06 -9.97 13.03
N THR A 364 -12.98 -11.30 12.90
CA THR A 364 -13.25 -12.26 13.99
C THR A 364 -12.33 -13.47 13.86
N VAL A 365 -12.12 -14.20 14.96
CA VAL A 365 -11.29 -15.42 14.97
C VAL A 365 -11.88 -16.49 14.05
N GLU A 366 -13.21 -16.58 13.98
CA GLU A 366 -13.92 -17.51 13.09
C GLU A 366 -13.68 -17.16 11.63
N ARG A 367 -13.74 -15.87 11.28
CA ARG A 367 -13.51 -15.40 9.91
C ARG A 367 -12.06 -15.59 9.51
N GLU A 368 -11.10 -15.20 10.36
CA GLU A 368 -9.67 -15.44 10.14
C GLU A 368 -9.39 -16.91 9.86
N ARG A 369 -9.95 -17.82 10.67
CA ARG A 369 -9.79 -19.26 10.48
C ARG A 369 -10.43 -19.76 9.19
N ALA A 370 -11.58 -19.20 8.79
CA ALA A 370 -12.30 -19.63 7.60
C ALA A 370 -11.65 -19.16 6.28
N THR A 371 -11.01 -17.99 6.29
CA THR A 371 -10.38 -17.42 5.08
C THR A 371 -8.92 -17.81 4.93
N SER A 372 -8.20 -18.03 6.04
CA SER A 372 -6.78 -18.39 6.02
C SER A 372 -6.51 -19.68 5.27
N LEU A 373 -5.68 -19.63 4.22
CA LEU A 373 -5.28 -20.79 3.41
C LEU A 373 -6.48 -21.55 2.82
N ALA A 374 -7.59 -20.87 2.56
CA ALA A 374 -8.80 -21.49 2.02
C ALA A 374 -8.49 -22.20 0.68
N PRO A 375 -9.13 -23.35 0.38
CA PRO A 375 -8.81 -24.14 -0.81
C PRO A 375 -8.84 -23.33 -2.11
N GLN A 376 -9.82 -22.45 -2.28
CA GLN A 376 -9.95 -21.56 -3.44
C GLN A 376 -8.83 -20.51 -3.53
N HIS A 377 -8.29 -20.03 -2.41
CA HIS A 377 -7.15 -19.11 -2.41
C HIS A 377 -5.90 -19.83 -2.90
N ARG A 378 -5.67 -21.05 -2.42
CA ARG A 378 -4.53 -21.89 -2.83
C ARG A 378 -4.63 -22.31 -4.29
N GLU A 379 -5.83 -22.56 -4.79
CA GLU A 379 -6.07 -22.83 -6.21
C GLU A 379 -5.73 -21.61 -7.08
N LEU A 380 -6.15 -20.41 -6.66
CA LEU A 380 -5.81 -19.17 -7.33
C LEU A 380 -4.30 -18.92 -7.32
N ALA A 381 -3.65 -19.03 -6.16
CA ALA A 381 -2.20 -18.89 -6.05
C ALA A 381 -1.45 -19.87 -6.95
N ARG A 382 -1.91 -21.13 -7.03
CA ARG A 382 -1.35 -22.13 -7.94
C ARG A 382 -1.53 -21.76 -9.41
N ARG A 383 -2.67 -21.15 -9.77
CA ARG A 383 -2.94 -20.69 -11.14
C ARG A 383 -2.02 -19.52 -11.51
N VAL A 384 -2.01 -18.47 -10.71
CA VAL A 384 -1.16 -17.28 -10.91
C VAL A 384 0.32 -17.68 -10.96
N ALA A 385 0.75 -18.58 -10.07
CA ALA A 385 2.12 -19.09 -10.07
C ALA A 385 2.50 -19.85 -11.35
N ARG A 386 1.55 -20.50 -12.03
CA ARG A 386 1.81 -21.15 -13.33
C ARG A 386 1.90 -20.12 -14.45
N GLU A 387 1.04 -19.12 -14.43
CA GLU A 387 0.99 -18.02 -15.41
C GLU A 387 2.24 -17.13 -15.32
N ALA A 388 2.86 -17.03 -14.14
CA ALA A 388 4.06 -16.24 -13.88
C ALA A 388 5.38 -16.88 -14.36
N ILE A 389 5.38 -18.16 -14.77
CA ILE A 389 6.62 -18.87 -15.16
C ILE A 389 7.07 -18.42 -16.54
N VAL A 390 8.29 -17.88 -16.62
CA VAL A 390 8.93 -17.49 -17.89
C VAL A 390 9.82 -18.63 -18.42
N LEU A 391 9.41 -19.23 -19.54
CA LEU A 391 10.23 -20.23 -20.23
C LEU A 391 11.33 -19.55 -21.05
N LEU A 392 12.54 -19.46 -20.49
CA LEU A 392 13.67 -18.77 -21.12
C LEU A 392 14.28 -19.52 -22.30
N LYS A 393 14.23 -20.86 -22.29
CA LYS A 393 14.84 -21.71 -23.31
C LYS A 393 14.18 -23.10 -23.36
N ASN A 394 13.94 -23.63 -24.57
CA ASN A 394 13.40 -24.98 -24.77
C ASN A 394 13.96 -25.63 -26.04
N ASP A 395 15.21 -26.10 -25.99
CA ASP A 395 15.86 -26.75 -27.12
C ASP A 395 15.28 -28.15 -27.37
N THR A 396 15.21 -28.57 -28.63
CA THR A 396 14.87 -29.95 -29.04
C THR A 396 13.54 -30.48 -28.50
N ASN A 397 12.59 -29.60 -28.17
CA ASN A 397 11.33 -29.95 -27.53
C ASN A 397 11.52 -30.78 -26.24
N LEU A 398 12.49 -30.39 -25.40
CA LEU A 398 12.74 -31.05 -24.13
C LEU A 398 11.53 -30.97 -23.19
N LEU A 399 10.86 -29.81 -23.15
CA LEU A 399 9.63 -29.60 -22.39
C LEU A 399 8.40 -29.61 -23.32
N PRO A 400 7.24 -30.14 -22.86
CA PRO A 400 7.02 -30.79 -21.55
C PRO A 400 7.69 -32.16 -21.44
N LEU A 401 8.08 -32.53 -20.22
CA LEU A 401 8.71 -33.83 -19.98
C LEU A 401 7.74 -34.98 -20.27
N ASP A 402 8.24 -36.02 -20.93
CA ASP A 402 7.52 -37.26 -21.18
C ASP A 402 7.24 -38.00 -19.87
N THR A 403 5.96 -38.27 -19.60
CA THR A 403 5.48 -38.96 -18.40
C THR A 403 5.76 -40.46 -18.41
N THR A 404 6.22 -41.03 -19.54
CA THR A 404 6.61 -42.44 -19.66
C THR A 404 8.04 -42.71 -19.18
N ARG A 405 8.85 -41.66 -18.96
CA ARG A 405 10.20 -41.81 -18.38
C ARG A 405 10.13 -42.31 -16.94
N HIS A 406 10.81 -43.41 -16.66
CA HIS A 406 10.73 -44.08 -15.36
C HIS A 406 11.58 -43.44 -14.25
N THR A 407 12.46 -42.50 -14.57
CA THR A 407 13.35 -41.87 -13.58
C THR A 407 13.61 -40.41 -13.92
N LEU A 408 13.39 -39.54 -12.93
CA LEU A 408 13.72 -38.11 -12.98
C LEU A 408 14.63 -37.79 -11.79
N ALA A 409 15.83 -37.29 -12.06
CA ALA A 409 16.70 -36.77 -11.02
C ALA A 409 16.39 -35.28 -10.79
N VAL A 410 16.13 -34.91 -9.54
CA VAL A 410 15.92 -33.51 -9.11
C VAL A 410 17.12 -33.11 -8.27
N ILE A 411 17.92 -32.16 -8.75
CA ILE A 411 19.21 -31.80 -8.15
C ILE A 411 19.29 -30.28 -8.03
N GLY A 412 19.66 -29.80 -6.84
CA GLY A 412 19.89 -28.38 -6.56
C GLY A 412 19.51 -28.03 -5.12
N PRO A 413 20.09 -26.97 -4.54
CA PRO A 413 19.84 -26.58 -3.16
C PRO A 413 18.38 -26.16 -2.89
N LEU A 414 17.64 -25.73 -3.92
CA LEU A 414 16.25 -25.29 -3.83
C LEU A 414 15.22 -26.39 -4.14
N ALA A 415 15.66 -27.63 -4.39
CA ALA A 415 14.77 -28.70 -4.88
C ALA A 415 13.66 -29.10 -3.91
N ASP A 416 13.90 -29.00 -2.59
CA ASP A 416 12.94 -29.32 -1.51
C ASP A 416 12.92 -28.22 -0.43
N ASP A 417 13.25 -26.98 -0.79
CA ASP A 417 13.21 -25.85 0.13
C ASP A 417 11.84 -25.16 0.09
N LYS A 418 11.06 -25.33 1.16
CA LYS A 418 9.70 -24.78 1.29
C LYS A 418 9.68 -23.31 1.69
N VAL A 419 10.77 -22.78 2.23
CA VAL A 419 10.84 -21.41 2.75
C VAL A 419 11.41 -20.48 1.68
N ALA A 420 12.49 -20.89 1.00
CA ALA A 420 13.12 -20.06 -0.02
C ALA A 420 12.17 -19.68 -1.18
N VAL A 421 11.19 -20.52 -1.49
CA VAL A 421 10.19 -20.26 -2.55
C VAL A 421 9.15 -19.21 -2.17
N LEU A 422 9.04 -18.82 -0.89
CA LEU A 422 8.12 -17.77 -0.45
C LEU A 422 8.60 -16.37 -0.84
N GLY A 423 9.89 -16.20 -1.14
CA GLY A 423 10.46 -14.88 -1.42
C GLY A 423 10.66 -14.03 -0.15
N PRO A 424 11.08 -12.76 -0.33
CA PRO A 424 11.25 -11.80 0.75
C PRO A 424 9.91 -11.34 1.36
#